data_AF-A0A1B2JBX0-F1
#
_entry.id   AF-A0A1B2JBX0-F1
#
_cell.length_a   1.000
_cell.length_b   1.000
_cell.length_c   1.000
_cell.angle_alpha   90.00
_cell.angle_beta   90.00
_cell.angle_gamma   90.00
#
_symmetry.space_group_name_H-M   'P 1'
#
loop_
_entity.id
_entity.type
_entity.pdbx_description
1 polymer ?
#
loop_
_entity_poly.entity_id
_entity_poly.type
_entity_poly.pdbx_seq_one_letter_code
_entity_poly.pdbx_strand_id
1 'polypeptide(L)'
;MFHILFNKTPTTRRMALSASTISHSSPILTITRNLLKTHRATYKRWRKTGNGYKRGLSGRKHGNAGWSNRVLGKLVGTCQATSKGAGNQKARLAKLLPNL
;
A
#
# COMPACT_ATOMS: atom_id res chain seq x y z
N MET A 1 -63.53 -7.33 57.58
CA MET A 1 -63.10 -8.61 58.19
C MET A 1 -62.69 -9.52 57.04
N PHE A 2 -61.40 -9.91 57.04
CA PHE A 2 -60.63 -10.87 56.23
C PHE A 2 -61.37 -11.70 55.15
N HIS A 3 -60.84 -11.99 53.94
CA HIS A 3 -59.48 -12.38 53.55
C HIS A 3 -59.19 -12.08 52.06
N ILE A 4 -57.93 -11.72 51.78
CA ILE A 4 -57.27 -11.69 50.47
C ILE A 4 -56.81 -13.11 50.12
N LEU A 5 -56.98 -13.54 48.87
CA LEU A 5 -56.10 -14.51 48.18
C LEU A 5 -56.44 -14.54 46.68
N PHE A 6 -55.66 -13.81 45.87
CA PHE A 6 -55.59 -14.05 44.43
C PHE A 6 -54.13 -14.14 44.01
N ASN A 7 -53.66 -15.38 43.84
CA ASN A 7 -52.40 -15.69 43.18
C ASN A 7 -52.55 -15.41 41.69
N LYS A 8 -51.80 -14.45 41.14
CA LYS A 8 -51.50 -14.37 39.71
C LYS A 8 -49.99 -14.37 39.55
N THR A 9 -49.45 -15.47 39.03
CA THR A 9 -48.05 -15.57 38.64
C THR A 9 -47.81 -14.73 37.37
N PRO A 10 -46.72 -13.96 37.29
CA PRO A 10 -46.42 -13.18 36.09
C PRO A 10 -45.92 -14.11 34.97
N THR A 11 -46.65 -14.15 33.86
CA THR A 11 -46.28 -14.88 32.64
C THR A 11 -45.16 -14.13 31.91
N THR A 12 -43.92 -14.57 32.08
CA THR A 12 -42.75 -13.98 31.39
C THR A 12 -42.79 -14.34 29.90
N ARG A 13 -43.23 -13.40 29.04
CA ARG A 13 -43.10 -13.53 27.58
C ARG A 13 -41.61 -13.51 27.21
N ARG A 14 -41.05 -14.67 26.85
CA ARG A 14 -39.76 -14.73 26.14
C ARG A 14 -39.98 -14.26 24.70
N MET A 15 -39.47 -13.07 24.38
CA MET A 15 -39.29 -12.64 23.00
C MET A 15 -38.16 -13.47 22.39
N ALA A 16 -38.45 -14.31 21.40
CA ALA A 16 -37.43 -15.01 20.65
C ALA A 16 -36.73 -14.02 19.72
N LEU A 17 -35.48 -13.67 20.02
CA LEU A 17 -34.63 -12.91 19.12
C LEU A 17 -34.22 -13.83 17.96
N SER A 18 -34.92 -13.71 16.83
CA SER A 18 -34.49 -14.35 15.59
C SER A 18 -33.24 -13.65 15.07
N ALA A 19 -32.06 -14.22 15.33
CA ALA A 19 -30.82 -13.75 14.74
C ALA A 19 -30.84 -14.04 13.23
N SER A 20 -31.08 -13.02 12.42
CA SER A 20 -30.89 -13.10 10.97
C SER A 20 -29.40 -13.18 10.66
N THR A 21 -28.91 -14.34 10.22
CA THR A 21 -27.55 -14.49 9.70
C THR A 21 -27.46 -13.81 8.32
N ILE A 22 -26.87 -12.62 8.27
CA ILE A 22 -26.58 -11.95 6.99
C ILE A 22 -25.46 -12.73 6.31
N SER A 23 -25.81 -13.57 5.33
CA SER A 23 -24.85 -14.25 4.47
C SER A 23 -24.15 -13.22 3.58
N HIS A 24 -22.93 -12.82 3.94
CA HIS A 24 -22.07 -12.03 3.07
C HIS A 24 -21.42 -12.95 2.04
N SER A 25 -22.05 -13.13 0.87
CA SER A 25 -21.35 -13.70 -0.29
C SER A 25 -20.38 -12.65 -0.83
N SER A 26 -19.12 -12.69 -0.38
CA SER A 26 -18.07 -11.89 -1.00
C SER A 26 -17.90 -12.34 -2.45
N PRO A 27 -17.99 -11.43 -3.45
CA PRO A 27 -17.83 -11.82 -4.85
C PRO A 27 -16.43 -12.42 -5.05
N ILE A 28 -16.39 -13.63 -5.60
CA ILE A 28 -15.14 -14.27 -6.01
C ILE A 28 -14.59 -13.48 -7.20
N LEU A 29 -13.61 -12.63 -6.94
CA LEU A 29 -12.86 -11.91 -7.96
C LEU A 29 -11.88 -12.88 -8.62
N THR A 30 -12.33 -13.63 -9.63
CA THR A 30 -11.46 -14.44 -10.48
C THR A 30 -10.64 -13.52 -11.37
N ILE A 31 -9.54 -13.00 -10.81
CA ILE A 31 -8.64 -12.08 -11.49
C ILE A 31 -7.58 -12.90 -12.24
N THR A 32 -7.86 -13.31 -13.46
CA THR A 32 -6.87 -13.90 -14.37
C THR A 32 -6.13 -12.78 -15.10
N ARG A 33 -5.17 -12.13 -14.42
CA ARG A 33 -4.26 -11.18 -15.10
C ARG A 33 -2.98 -11.89 -15.50
N ASN A 34 -2.84 -12.21 -16.78
CA ASN A 34 -1.60 -12.75 -17.37
C ASN A 34 -0.53 -11.65 -17.62
N LEU A 35 -0.89 -10.38 -17.48
CA LEU A 35 0.00 -9.24 -17.71
C LEU A 35 0.76 -8.84 -16.45
N LEU A 36 2.05 -8.51 -16.61
CA LEU A 36 2.90 -8.01 -15.53
C LEU A 36 2.45 -6.62 -15.07
N LYS A 37 2.48 -6.41 -13.76
CA LYS A 37 2.16 -5.12 -13.14
C LYS A 37 3.41 -4.27 -12.97
N THR A 38 3.25 -2.96 -13.07
CA THR A 38 4.32 -2.03 -12.77
C THR A 38 4.55 -1.88 -11.26
N HIS A 39 5.80 -2.02 -10.83
CA HIS A 39 6.19 -1.83 -9.43
C HIS A 39 6.08 -0.35 -9.02
N ARG A 40 5.09 -0.03 -8.17
CA ARG A 40 4.72 1.37 -7.85
C ARG A 40 5.77 2.13 -7.07
N ALA A 41 6.47 1.49 -6.14
CA ALA A 41 7.53 2.16 -5.39
C ALA A 41 8.72 2.54 -6.29
N THR A 42 9.05 1.71 -7.29
CA THR A 42 10.07 2.02 -8.28
C THR A 42 9.62 3.17 -9.18
N TYR A 43 8.39 3.12 -9.66
CA TYR A 43 7.82 4.16 -10.52
C TYR A 43 7.84 5.56 -9.87
N LYS A 44 7.54 5.66 -8.58
CA LYS A 44 7.60 6.94 -7.86
C LYS A 44 9.00 7.56 -7.80
N ARG A 45 10.05 6.75 -7.96
CA ARG A 45 11.45 7.17 -7.81
C ARG A 45 12.19 7.32 -9.13
N TRP A 46 11.78 6.58 -10.16
CA TRP A 46 12.44 6.52 -11.46
C TRP A 46 11.52 7.00 -12.57
N ARG A 47 12.06 7.85 -13.46
CA ARG A 47 11.35 8.33 -14.66
C ARG A 47 12.03 7.80 -15.91
N LYS A 48 11.23 7.29 -16.86
CA LYS A 48 11.71 6.88 -18.18
C LYS A 48 12.25 8.09 -18.96
N THR A 49 13.34 7.88 -19.70
CA THR A 49 13.90 8.79 -20.70
C THR A 49 14.05 8.03 -22.01
N GLY A 50 14.32 8.71 -23.14
CA GLY A 50 14.47 8.04 -24.44
C GLY A 50 15.44 6.84 -24.40
N ASN A 51 16.59 7.01 -23.75
CA ASN A 51 17.67 6.00 -23.72
C ASN A 51 17.86 5.33 -22.33
N GLY A 52 16.91 5.45 -21.42
CA GLY A 52 17.02 4.83 -20.09
C GLY A 52 16.06 5.37 -19.03
N TYR A 53 16.58 5.56 -17.83
CA TYR A 53 15.83 6.01 -16.67
C TYR A 53 16.65 7.00 -15.84
N LYS A 54 15.99 7.97 -15.21
CA LYS A 54 16.62 8.93 -14.29
C LYS A 54 15.94 8.94 -12.92
N ARG A 55 16.70 9.28 -11.87
CA ARG A 55 16.20 9.47 -10.50
C ARG A 55 16.82 10.71 -9.84
N GLY A 56 16.21 11.18 -8.75
CA GLY A 56 16.85 12.15 -7.86
C GLY A 56 18.01 11.55 -7.07
N LEU A 57 18.99 12.38 -6.72
CA LEU A 57 20.12 11.99 -5.88
C LEU A 57 19.69 11.83 -4.41
N SER A 58 20.37 10.91 -3.70
CA SER A 58 20.12 10.61 -2.29
C SER A 58 21.00 11.47 -1.37
N GLY A 59 20.61 11.62 -0.11
CA GLY A 59 21.46 12.21 0.95
C GLY A 59 21.28 13.71 1.19
N ARG A 60 20.52 14.44 0.37
CA ARG A 60 20.38 15.90 0.53
C ARG A 60 19.39 16.36 1.62
N LYS A 61 18.51 15.46 2.10
CA LYS A 61 17.34 15.82 2.92
C LYS A 61 17.66 16.18 4.38
N HIS A 62 18.54 15.44 5.05
CA HIS A 62 18.83 15.60 6.49
C HIS A 62 20.23 15.05 6.81
N GLY A 63 20.74 15.33 8.02
CA GLY A 63 22.05 14.81 8.47
C GLY A 63 23.27 15.50 7.84
N ASN A 64 23.09 16.75 7.39
CA ASN A 64 24.08 17.48 6.58
C ASN A 64 24.82 18.58 7.37
N ALA A 65 24.67 18.61 8.69
CA ALA A 65 25.36 19.58 9.54
C ALA A 65 26.89 19.37 9.44
N GLY A 66 27.65 20.44 9.27
CA GLY A 66 29.11 20.39 9.12
C GLY A 66 29.62 19.98 7.74
N TRP A 67 28.74 19.69 6.77
CA TRP A 67 29.17 19.37 5.41
C TRP A 67 29.42 20.66 4.61
N SER A 68 30.50 20.67 3.84
CA SER A 68 30.79 21.81 2.96
C SER A 68 29.77 21.94 1.82
N ASN A 69 29.54 23.17 1.36
CA ASN A 69 28.68 23.45 0.20
C ASN A 69 29.11 22.67 -1.05
N ARG A 70 30.43 22.42 -1.21
CA ARG A 70 30.97 21.61 -2.30
C ARG A 70 30.43 20.17 -2.27
N VAL A 71 30.33 19.57 -1.09
CA VAL A 71 29.76 18.21 -0.94
C VAL A 71 28.26 18.25 -1.18
N LEU A 72 27.55 19.22 -0.60
CA LEU A 72 26.10 19.36 -0.75
C LEU A 72 25.67 19.60 -2.20
N GLY A 73 26.45 20.36 -2.96
CA GLY A 73 26.20 20.60 -4.39
C GLY A 73 26.21 19.31 -5.22
N LYS A 74 27.03 18.32 -4.85
CA LYS A 74 27.07 17.01 -5.53
C LYS A 74 25.84 16.14 -5.28
N LEU A 75 25.02 16.46 -4.28
CA LEU A 75 23.82 15.69 -3.89
C LEU A 75 22.52 16.33 -4.40
N VAL A 76 22.63 17.41 -5.17
CA VAL A 76 21.49 18.11 -5.78
C VAL A 76 21.33 17.66 -7.23
N GLY A 77 20.07 17.52 -7.68
CA GLY A 77 19.74 17.20 -9.07
C GLY A 77 19.42 15.72 -9.30
N THR A 78 19.67 15.26 -10.52
CA THR A 78 19.27 13.93 -11.00
C THR A 78 20.44 13.14 -11.56
N CYS A 79 20.39 11.82 -11.45
CA CYS A 79 21.34 10.90 -12.07
C CYS A 79 20.65 9.87 -12.98
N GLN A 80 21.41 9.39 -13.97
CA GLN A 80 20.97 8.34 -14.89
C GLN A 80 21.15 6.94 -14.27
N ALA A 81 20.35 5.98 -14.72
CA ALA A 81 20.51 4.58 -14.37
C ALA A 81 21.82 4.02 -14.95
N THR A 82 22.62 3.38 -14.10
CA THR A 82 23.85 2.73 -14.52
C THR A 82 23.56 1.49 -15.38
N SER A 83 24.29 1.36 -16.49
CA SER A 83 24.20 0.26 -17.45
C SER A 83 25.29 -0.81 -17.26
N LYS A 84 26.30 -0.56 -16.42
CA LYS A 84 27.47 -1.44 -16.24
C LYS A 84 27.78 -1.65 -14.75
N GLY A 85 28.43 -2.76 -14.42
CA GLY A 85 28.89 -3.11 -13.07
C GLY A 85 27.82 -3.69 -12.13
N ALA A 86 28.14 -3.72 -10.84
CA ALA A 86 27.28 -4.24 -9.77
C ALA A 86 25.97 -3.43 -9.68
N GLY A 87 24.96 -3.86 -10.44
CA GLY A 87 23.61 -3.34 -10.30
C GLY A 87 22.76 -3.30 -11.56
N ASN A 88 23.37 -3.38 -12.77
CA ASN A 88 22.73 -3.25 -14.11
C ASN A 88 21.30 -2.68 -14.02
N GLN A 89 21.21 -1.43 -13.59
CA GLN A 89 19.96 -0.85 -13.10
C GLN A 89 18.96 -0.76 -14.24
N LYS A 90 19.42 -0.49 -15.46
CA LYS A 90 18.58 -0.44 -16.65
C LYS A 90 17.82 -1.75 -16.88
N ALA A 91 18.48 -2.91 -16.81
CA ALA A 91 17.83 -4.20 -17.02
C ALA A 91 16.80 -4.52 -15.92
N ARG A 92 17.12 -4.21 -14.65
CA ARG A 92 16.19 -4.41 -13.53
C ARG A 92 14.98 -3.49 -13.62
N LEU A 93 15.20 -2.24 -14.00
CA LEU A 93 14.12 -1.26 -14.18
C LEU A 93 13.19 -1.64 -15.33
N ALA A 94 13.72 -2.17 -16.44
CA ALA A 94 12.91 -2.67 -17.54
C ALA A 94 11.96 -3.80 -17.09
N LYS A 95 12.44 -4.71 -16.22
CA LYS A 95 11.61 -5.79 -15.65
C LYS A 95 10.54 -5.28 -14.67
N LEU A 96 10.89 -4.30 -13.83
CA LEU A 96 9.99 -3.77 -12.80
C LEU A 96 8.96 -2.78 -13.34
N LEU A 97 9.23 -2.18 -14.49
CA LEU A 97 8.44 -1.12 -15.10
C LEU A 97 8.03 -1.50 -16.53
N PRO A 98 7.24 -2.58 -16.71
CA PRO A 98 6.88 -3.10 -18.03
C PRO A 98 5.97 -2.16 -18.84
N ASN A 99 5.29 -1.22 -18.19
CA ASN A 99 4.29 -0.35 -18.83
C ASN A 99 4.76 1.12 -18.89
N LEU A 100 6.07 1.36 -19.02
CA LEU A 100 6.70 2.69 -19.09
C LEU A 100 7.58 2.90 -20.32
#